data_AF-I6SL83-F1
#
_entry.id   AF-I6SL83-F1
#
_cell.length_a   1.000
_cell.length_b   1.000
_cell.length_c   1.000
_cell.angle_alpha   90.00
_cell.angle_beta   90.00
_cell.angle_gamma   90.00
#
_symmetry.space_group_name_H-M   'P 1'
#
loop_
_entity.id
_entity.type
_entity.pdbx_description
1 polymer ?
#
loop_
_entity_poly.entity_id
_entity_poly.type
_entity_poly.pdbx_seq_one_letter_code
_entity_poly.pdbx_strand_id
1 'polypeptide(L)' 'MSYFHETIWKGVPKFLRRVDTALKNIGINERVPYNAPLIQFSSWMGGDRDGNPRVTPEVTRDV' A
#
# COMPACT_ATOMS: atom_id res chain seq x y z
N MET A 1 -4.87 -3.17 -10.11
CA MET A 1 -5.62 -2.26 -9.22
C MET A 1 -6.87 -2.86 -8.59
N SER A 2 -7.50 -3.89 -9.18
CA SER A 2 -8.74 -4.51 -8.66
C SER A 2 -8.70 -4.84 -7.16
N TYR A 3 -7.65 -5.51 -6.67
CA TYR A 3 -7.54 -5.87 -5.25
C TYR A 3 -7.41 -4.68 -4.30
N PHE A 4 -6.93 -3.52 -4.79
CA PHE A 4 -6.97 -2.30 -3.99
C PHE A 4 -8.39 -1.86 -3.72
N HIS A 5 -9.21 -1.86 -4.77
CA HIS A 5 -10.61 -1.50 -4.69
C HIS A 5 -11.41 -2.47 -3.82
N GLU A 6 -11.23 -3.77 -4.05
CA GLU A 6 -12.03 -4.81 -3.38
C GLU A 6 -11.67 -4.96 -1.90
N THR A 7 -10.38 -4.97 -1.55
CA THR A 7 -9.94 -5.39 -0.21
C THR A 7 -8.89 -4.50 0.44
N ILE A 8 -7.80 -4.15 -0.25
CA ILE A 8 -6.64 -3.52 0.42
C ILE A 8 -7.00 -2.12 0.95
N TRP A 9 -7.78 -1.33 0.21
CA TRP A 9 -8.18 0.03 0.62
C TRP A 9 -8.89 0.05 1.98
N LYS A 10 -9.78 -0.91 2.22
CA LYS A 10 -10.48 -1.06 3.51
C LYS A 10 -9.67 -1.86 4.54
N GLY A 11 -8.81 -2.76 4.06
CA GLY A 11 -7.99 -3.66 4.87
C GLY A 11 -6.88 -2.95 5.64
N VAL A 12 -6.13 -2.05 4.98
CA VAL A 12 -4.99 -1.36 5.62
C VAL A 12 -5.42 -0.54 6.85
N PRO A 13 -6.45 0.32 6.79
CA PRO A 13 -6.93 1.03 7.98
C PRO A 13 -7.44 0.09 9.08
N LYS A 14 -8.02 -1.06 8.71
CA LYS A 14 -8.46 -2.09 9.68
C LYS A 14 -7.28 -2.70 10.42
N PHE A 15 -6.18 -2.96 9.72
CA PHE A 15 -4.94 -3.43 10.32
C PHE A 15 -4.29 -2.36 11.22
N LEU A 16 -4.20 -1.11 10.77
CA LEU A 16 -3.63 -0.02 11.59
C LEU A 16 -4.42 0.19 12.91
N ARG A 17 -5.74 0.05 12.90
CA ARG A 17 -6.56 0.04 14.14
C ARG A 17 -6.22 -1.13 15.06
N ARG A 18 -5.78 -2.27 14.52
CA ARG A 18 -5.30 -3.40 15.33
C ARG A 18 -3.96 -3.09 15.96
N VAL A 19 -3.08 -2.38 15.27
CA VAL A 19 -1.82 -1.86 15.83
C VAL A 19 -2.10 -0.92 17.00
N ASP A 20 -3.02 0.04 16.86
CA ASP A 20 -3.43 0.91 17.98
C ASP A 20 -3.89 0.10 19.21
N THR A 21 -4.67 -0.96 18.98
CA THR A 21 -5.15 -1.84 20.06
C THR A 21 -4.00 -2.58 20.73
N ALA A 22 -3.03 -3.06 19.95
CA ALA A 22 -1.85 -3.74 20.47
C ALA A 22 -0.95 -2.80 21.28
N LEU A 23 -0.75 -1.56 20.81
CA LEU A 23 -0.02 -0.51 21.53
C LEU A 23 -0.67 -0.21 22.89
N LYS A 24 -1.99 -0.08 22.92
CA LYS A 24 -2.74 0.11 24.16
C LYS A 24 -2.54 -1.03 25.16
N ASN A 25 -2.48 -2.28 24.69
CA ASN A 25 -2.29 -3.45 25.54
C ASN A 25 -0.89 -3.52 26.19
N ILE A 26 0.09 -2.79 25.66
CA ILE A 26 1.45 -2.70 26.23
C ILE A 26 1.69 -1.38 26.97
N GLY A 27 0.63 -0.60 27.22
CA GLY A 27 0.69 0.64 28.01
C GLY A 27 0.93 1.92 27.21
N ILE A 28 0.96 1.87 25.88
CA ILE A 28 1.06 3.05 25.02
C ILE A 28 -0.35 3.55 24.70
N ASN A 29 -0.70 4.75 25.16
CA ASN A 29 -2.07 5.30 25.02
C ASN A 29 -2.26 6.08 23.72
N GLU A 30 -1.17 6.40 23.02
CA GLU A 30 -1.16 7.05 21.73
C GLU A 30 -1.51 6.07 20.61
N ARG A 31 -2.14 6.59 19.55
CA ARG A 31 -2.32 5.86 18.30
C ARG A 31 -1.09 6.02 17.41
N VAL A 32 -0.95 5.14 16.43
CA VAL A 32 0.02 5.36 15.35
C VAL A 32 -0.32 6.69 14.66
N PRO A 33 0.65 7.60 14.45
CA PRO A 33 0.41 8.82 13.70
C PRO A 33 -0.18 8.50 12.32
N TYR A 34 -1.32 9.13 11.99
CA TYR A 34 -2.05 8.81 10.76
C TYR A 34 -1.26 9.15 9.47
N ASN A 35 -0.24 9.99 9.58
CA ASN A 35 0.65 10.40 8.50
C ASN A 35 1.92 9.54 8.40
N ALA A 36 2.12 8.57 9.28
CA ALA A 36 3.28 7.69 9.21
C ALA A 36 3.09 6.64 8.09
N PRO A 37 4.02 6.52 7.13
CA PRO A 37 3.88 5.63 5.98
C PRO A 37 4.28 4.18 6.32
N LEU A 38 3.62 3.56 7.31
CA LEU A 38 3.98 2.22 7.82
C LEU A 38 3.88 1.10 6.77
N ILE A 39 2.96 1.23 5.82
CA ILE A 39 2.77 0.28 4.72
C ILE A 39 2.64 1.07 3.44
N GLN A 40 3.47 0.74 2.46
CA GLN A 40 3.45 1.31 1.12
C GLN A 40 3.42 0.20 0.09
N PHE A 41 2.89 0.53 -1.09
CA PHE A 41 2.80 -0.39 -2.20
C PHE A 41 3.47 0.23 -3.42
N SER A 42 4.02 -0.62 -4.27
CA SER A 42 4.61 -0.23 -5.55
C SER A 42 4.15 -1.22 -6.61
N SER A 43 4.35 -0.86 -7.88
CA SER A 43 4.01 -1.74 -9.00
C SER A 43 5.13 -1.74 -10.02
N TRP A 44 5.35 -2.89 -10.64
CA TRP A 44 6.18 -3.04 -11.83
C TRP A 44 5.34 -3.04 -13.12
N MET A 45 4.02 -3.15 -13.01
CA MET A 45 3.14 -3.23 -14.18
C MET A 45 3.24 -1.95 -15.01
N GLY A 46 3.62 -2.10 -16.29
CA GLY A 46 3.83 -0.98 -17.20
C GLY A 46 5.14 -0.21 -16.99
N GLY A 47 5.93 -0.54 -15.97
CA GLY A 47 7.24 0.07 -15.71
C GLY A 47 8.41 -0.85 -16.08
N ASP A 48 8.35 -2.11 -15.66
CA ASP A 48 9.40 -3.10 -15.93
C ASP A 48 9.41 -3.47 -17.42
N ARG A 49 10.55 -3.20 -18.07
CA ARG A 49 10.78 -3.34 -19.50
C ARG A 49 11.98 -4.23 -19.83
N ASP A 50 12.59 -4.83 -18.82
CA ASP A 50 13.72 -5.74 -19.02
C ASP A 50 13.28 -6.96 -19.83
N GLY A 51 13.94 -7.22 -20.95
CA GLY A 51 13.60 -8.30 -21.88
C GLY A 51 12.20 -8.23 -22.50
N ASN A 52 11.45 -7.12 -22.34
CA ASN A 52 10.07 -7.01 -22.79
C ASN A 52 9.82 -5.75 -23.67
N PRO A 53 9.92 -5.87 -25.01
CA PRO A 53 9.74 -4.74 -25.91
C PRO A 53 8.29 -4.23 -25.97
N ARG A 54 7.32 -4.90 -25.33
CA ARG A 54 5.92 -4.44 -25.28
C ARG A 54 5.69 -3.32 -24.27
N VAL A 55 6.63 -3.09 -23.34
CA VAL A 55 6.54 -2.01 -22.36
C VAL A 55 7.25 -0.78 -22.92
N THR A 56 6.52 -0.02 -23.74
CA THR A 56 7.01 1.20 -24.39
C THR A 56 6.95 2.41 -23.45
N PRO A 57 7.60 3.54 -23.78
CA PRO A 57 7.43 4.79 -23.02
C PRO A 57 5.98 5.27 -22.93
N GLU A 58 5.17 5.03 -23.97
CA GLU A 58 3.75 5.34 -23.98
C GLU A 58 2.98 4.47 -22.99
N VAL A 59 3.24 3.15 -22.96
CA VAL A 59 2.66 2.24 -21.95
C VAL A 59 3.00 2.69 -20.54
N THR A 60 4.25 3.09 -20.26
CA THR A 60 4.64 3.58 -18.93
C THR A 60 3.96 4.90 -18.55
N ARG A 61 3.60 5.75 -19.52
CA ARG A 61 2.89 7.01 -19.27
C ARG A 61 1.39 6.78 -18.98
N ASP A 62 0.80 5.75 -19.59
CA ASP A 62 -0.64 5.49 -19.51
C ASP A 62 -1.09 4.80 -18.21
N VAL A 63 -0.18 4.09 -17.53
CA VAL A 63 -0.48 3.30 -16.32
C VAL A 63 -0.50 4.10 -15.02
#